data_AF-A0A2H0BXC0-F1
#
_entry.id   AF-A0A2H0BXC0-F1
#
_cell.length_a   1.000
_cell.length_b   1.000
_cell.length_c   1.000
_cell.angle_alpha   90.00
_cell.angle_beta   90.00
_cell.angle_gamma   90.00
#
_symmetry.space_group_name_H-M   'P 1'
#
loop_
_entity.id
_entity.type
_entity.pdbx_description
1 polymer ?
#
loop_
_entity_poly.entity_id
_entity_poly.type
_entity_poly.pdbx_seq_one_letter_code
_entity_poly.pdbx_strand_id
1 'polypeptide(L)'
;MSFLALCREYDLESVGIEQFENFFNEALQSLHILGHCFFETILEYVSLFQDDPQSKRLAEQGELNTYNYFKLVFDLSPQLYTKFRLERFKPKLTEVAAYLQDASNQGKIIESFSQDHFYDFMKWRIAQYIRRRVLGSGALPKPDAHLEEYLRLNPNLVGHIIHRDIRQRTDNQGYHINYEQIRASKLWSYWTEKKILFPYNALLPKGEIGINPKYENLKYRVHRASLDNEGRITLEEELGIKIVDKIIPSKLSVLRPGIESVSTA
;
A
#
# COMPACT_ATOMS: atom_id res chain seq x y z
N MET A 1 23.62 -3.83 14.63
CA MET A 1 22.21 -3.97 15.07
C MET A 1 21.37 -4.20 13.82
N SER A 2 20.45 -5.18 13.78
CA SER A 2 19.59 -5.37 12.60
C SER A 2 18.41 -4.39 12.64
N PHE A 3 17.92 -3.96 11.47
CA PHE A 3 16.80 -3.01 11.40
C PHE A 3 15.52 -3.51 12.13
N LEU A 4 15.25 -4.82 12.07
CA LEU A 4 14.12 -5.41 12.78
C LEU A 4 14.31 -5.38 14.30
N ALA A 5 15.54 -5.54 14.79
CA ALA A 5 15.85 -5.40 16.21
C ALA A 5 15.63 -3.96 16.67
N LEU A 6 16.17 -3.00 15.93
CA LEU A 6 15.95 -1.57 16.16
C LEU A 6 14.44 -1.23 16.25
N CYS A 7 13.63 -1.69 15.29
CA CYS A 7 12.18 -1.44 15.28
C CYS A 7 11.45 -2.10 16.45
N ARG A 8 11.91 -3.28 16.89
CA ARG A 8 11.31 -4.03 17.98
C ARG A 8 11.62 -3.41 19.34
N GLU A 9 12.89 -3.17 19.59
CA GLU A 9 13.43 -2.60 20.83
C GLU A 9 13.01 -1.14 20.99
N TYR A 10 12.68 -0.49 19.87
CA TYR A 10 12.20 0.89 19.82
C TYR A 10 13.27 1.91 20.26
N ASP A 11 14.54 1.54 20.14
CA ASP A 11 15.71 2.37 20.44
C ASP A 11 16.01 3.32 19.27
N LEU A 12 15.03 4.13 18.87
CA LEU A 12 15.14 4.97 17.68
C LEU A 12 15.99 6.22 17.93
N GLU A 13 16.08 6.70 19.17
CA GLU A 13 16.83 7.90 19.53
C GLU A 13 18.35 7.68 19.44
N SER A 14 18.81 6.43 19.56
CA SER A 14 20.24 6.08 19.47
C SER A 14 20.80 6.11 18.05
N VAL A 15 19.95 6.29 17.03
CA VAL A 15 20.34 6.26 15.62
C VAL A 15 19.95 7.56 14.88
N GLY A 16 20.91 8.14 14.16
CA GLY A 16 20.66 9.26 13.25
C GLY A 16 19.85 8.84 12.02
N ILE A 17 19.31 9.81 11.27
CA ILE A 17 18.46 9.55 10.10
C ILE A 17 19.18 8.75 9.01
N GLU A 18 20.44 9.11 8.70
CA GLU A 18 21.23 8.41 7.67
C GLU A 18 21.47 6.94 8.04
N GLN A 19 21.78 6.68 9.33
CA GLN A 19 21.98 5.33 9.83
C GLN A 19 20.67 4.52 9.80
N PHE A 20 19.55 5.16 10.18
CA PHE A 20 18.23 4.56 10.09
C PHE A 20 17.88 4.18 8.63
N GLU A 21 18.12 5.07 7.67
CA GLU A 21 17.90 4.81 6.24
C GLU A 21 18.78 3.67 5.72
N ASN A 22 20.05 3.61 6.13
CA ASN A 22 20.96 2.54 5.73
C ASN A 22 20.46 1.19 6.22
N PHE A 23 20.10 1.07 7.50
CA PHE A 23 19.52 -0.16 8.05
C PHE A 23 18.20 -0.53 7.35
N PHE A 24 17.35 0.46 7.04
CA PHE A 24 16.11 0.23 6.32
C PHE A 24 16.35 -0.30 4.91
N ASN A 25 17.27 0.32 4.17
CA ASN A 25 17.63 -0.07 2.81
C ASN A 25 18.24 -1.47 2.73
N GLU A 26 19.09 -1.83 3.70
CA GLU A 26 19.60 -3.20 3.84
C GLU A 26 18.45 -4.19 4.08
N ALA A 27 17.52 -3.87 4.98
CA ALA A 27 16.37 -4.72 5.25
C ALA A 27 15.45 -4.88 4.03
N LEU A 28 15.27 -3.82 3.23
CA LEU A 28 14.46 -3.86 2.01
C LEU A 28 14.96 -4.88 0.96
N GLN A 29 16.26 -5.18 0.92
CA GLN A 29 16.82 -6.17 -0.01
C GLN A 29 16.29 -7.58 0.27
N SER A 30 15.94 -7.87 1.52
CA SER A 30 15.46 -9.18 1.96
C SER A 30 13.96 -9.19 2.22
N LEU A 31 13.38 -8.07 2.67
CA LEU A 31 11.99 -7.94 3.08
C LEU A 31 11.30 -6.78 2.34
N HIS A 32 10.92 -7.03 1.09
CA HIS A 32 10.26 -6.04 0.26
C HIS A 32 8.92 -5.51 0.80
N ILE A 33 8.25 -6.25 1.70
CA ILE A 33 7.01 -5.79 2.37
C ILE A 33 7.24 -4.48 3.13
N LEU A 34 8.47 -4.25 3.60
CA LEU A 34 8.84 -3.03 4.34
C LEU A 34 8.69 -1.77 3.48
N GLY A 35 8.76 -1.89 2.14
CA GLY A 35 8.50 -0.78 1.22
C GLY A 35 7.07 -0.27 1.29
N HIS A 36 6.11 -1.13 1.64
CA HIS A 36 4.73 -0.71 1.89
C HIS A 36 4.63 0.13 3.17
N CYS A 37 5.35 -0.25 4.24
CA CYS A 37 5.37 0.56 5.45
C CYS A 37 5.90 1.97 5.16
N PHE A 38 7.01 2.08 4.43
CA PHE A 38 7.59 3.37 4.05
C PHE A 38 6.65 4.23 3.21
N PHE A 39 6.07 3.65 2.16
CA PHE A 39 5.13 4.35 1.29
C PHE A 39 3.92 4.85 2.07
N GLU A 40 3.27 3.99 2.86
CA GLU A 40 2.08 4.35 3.64
C GLU A 40 2.41 5.39 4.71
N THR A 41 3.60 5.35 5.33
CA THR A 41 4.03 6.38 6.28
C THR A 41 4.17 7.75 5.61
N ILE A 42 4.68 7.83 4.38
CA ILE A 42 4.74 9.11 3.62
C ILE A 42 3.33 9.61 3.34
N LEU A 43 2.44 8.74 2.85
CA LEU A 43 1.06 9.13 2.56
C LEU A 43 0.37 9.65 3.81
N GLU A 44 0.56 8.96 4.94
CA GLU A 44 0.00 9.33 6.23
C GLU A 44 0.54 10.67 6.72
N TYR A 45 1.85 10.90 6.65
CA TYR A 45 2.45 12.18 7.07
C TYR A 45 1.80 13.34 6.30
N VAL A 46 1.79 13.26 4.96
CA VAL A 46 1.16 14.29 4.13
C VAL A 46 -0.33 14.42 4.47
N SER A 47 -1.04 13.31 4.64
CA SER A 47 -2.48 13.33 4.96
C SER A 47 -2.80 14.02 6.28
N LEU A 48 -1.96 13.82 7.30
CA LEU A 48 -2.17 14.35 8.65
C LEU A 48 -1.76 15.81 8.79
N PHE A 49 -0.72 16.24 8.09
CA PHE A 49 -0.09 17.54 8.30
C PHE A 49 -0.31 18.55 7.18
N GLN A 50 -0.99 18.16 6.08
CA GLN A 50 -1.34 19.11 5.02
C GLN A 50 -2.35 20.15 5.50
N ASP A 51 -2.09 21.41 5.17
CA ASP A 51 -2.87 22.57 5.61
C ASP A 51 -2.95 23.67 4.53
N ASP A 52 -2.66 23.33 3.26
CA ASP A 52 -2.88 24.24 2.14
C ASP A 52 -4.38 24.60 1.97
N PRO A 53 -4.72 25.67 1.24
CA PRO A 53 -6.10 26.14 1.12
C PRO A 53 -7.10 25.11 0.58
N GLN A 54 -6.68 24.18 -0.29
CA GLN A 54 -7.54 23.12 -0.78
C GLN A 54 -7.74 22.04 0.29
N SER A 55 -6.67 21.66 0.97
CA SER A 55 -6.71 20.69 2.08
C SER A 55 -7.60 21.17 3.23
N LYS A 56 -7.49 22.44 3.65
CA LYS A 56 -8.35 23.03 4.68
C LYS A 56 -9.83 22.99 4.28
N ARG A 57 -10.14 23.37 3.03
CA ARG A 57 -11.52 23.33 2.49
C ARG A 57 -12.11 21.92 2.46
N LEU A 58 -11.32 20.93 2.04
CA LEU A 58 -11.76 19.53 2.05
C LEU A 58 -11.95 19.01 3.48
N ALA A 59 -11.06 19.36 4.40
CA ALA A 59 -11.19 18.99 5.81
C ALA A 59 -12.48 19.56 6.45
N GLU A 60 -12.87 20.80 6.11
CA GLU A 60 -14.16 21.39 6.52
C GLU A 60 -15.37 20.60 6.03
N GLN A 61 -15.22 19.82 4.95
CA GLN A 61 -16.24 18.94 4.39
C GLN A 61 -16.17 17.51 4.94
N GLY A 62 -15.22 17.22 5.84
CA GLY A 62 -14.95 15.87 6.33
C GLY A 62 -14.19 14.99 5.33
N GLU A 63 -13.58 15.60 4.32
CA GLU A 63 -12.85 14.93 3.24
C GLU A 63 -11.32 15.05 3.43
N LEU A 64 -10.57 14.11 2.84
CA LEU A 64 -9.12 14.12 2.84
C LEU A 64 -8.59 14.52 1.45
N ASN A 65 -7.65 15.48 1.39
CA ASN A 65 -6.96 15.79 0.14
C ASN A 65 -5.93 14.70 -0.20
N THR A 66 -6.29 13.78 -1.10
CA THR A 66 -5.38 12.74 -1.56
C THR A 66 -4.45 13.17 -2.69
N TYR A 67 -4.74 14.32 -3.32
CA TYR A 67 -3.99 14.77 -4.48
C TYR A 67 -2.53 15.10 -4.14
N ASN A 68 -2.29 15.76 -3.01
CA ASN A 68 -0.96 16.19 -2.60
C ASN A 68 0.03 15.04 -2.48
N TYR A 69 -0.35 13.94 -1.81
CA TYR A 69 0.57 12.81 -1.67
C TYR A 69 0.76 12.06 -2.99
N PHE A 70 -0.25 11.99 -3.86
CA PHE A 70 -0.09 11.39 -5.19
C PHE A 70 0.84 12.21 -6.06
N LYS A 71 0.69 13.54 -6.01
CA LYS A 71 1.59 14.46 -6.70
C LYS A 71 3.04 14.28 -6.24
N LEU A 72 3.29 14.23 -4.93
CA LEU A 72 4.62 13.93 -4.38
C LEU A 72 5.17 12.61 -4.91
N VAL A 73 4.38 11.53 -4.84
CA VAL A 73 4.80 10.19 -5.29
C VAL A 73 5.19 10.21 -6.76
N PHE A 74 4.42 10.90 -7.58
CA PHE A 74 4.65 10.94 -9.02
C PHE A 74 5.77 11.91 -9.43
N ASP A 75 5.94 13.03 -8.74
CA ASP A 75 7.04 13.94 -8.98
C ASP A 75 8.38 13.29 -8.60
N LEU A 76 8.44 12.56 -7.49
CA LEU A 76 9.64 11.81 -7.05
C LEU A 76 9.86 10.50 -7.80
N SER A 77 8.83 9.94 -8.44
CA SER A 77 8.93 8.68 -9.18
C SER A 77 8.03 8.68 -10.42
N PRO A 78 8.35 9.46 -11.47
CA PRO A 78 7.51 9.62 -12.66
C PRO A 78 7.20 8.30 -13.38
N GLN A 79 8.07 7.30 -13.27
CA GLN A 79 7.87 5.95 -13.81
C GLN A 79 6.60 5.26 -13.29
N LEU A 80 6.05 5.71 -12.16
CA LEU A 80 4.82 5.15 -11.58
C LEU A 80 3.54 5.61 -12.28
N TYR A 81 3.56 6.69 -13.07
CA TYR A 81 2.41 7.14 -13.86
C TYR A 81 1.91 6.08 -14.83
N THR A 82 2.84 5.36 -15.48
CA THR A 82 2.50 4.41 -16.54
C THR A 82 2.12 3.03 -15.97
N LYS A 83 2.84 2.58 -14.95
CA LYS A 83 2.60 1.30 -14.26
C LYS A 83 2.93 1.47 -12.79
N PHE A 84 1.90 1.62 -11.97
CA PHE A 84 2.05 1.72 -10.52
C PHE A 84 2.59 0.40 -9.94
N ARG A 85 3.90 0.36 -9.70
CA ARG A 85 4.63 -0.76 -9.10
C ARG A 85 5.39 -0.25 -7.91
N LEU A 86 4.90 -0.55 -6.71
CA LEU A 86 5.44 0.02 -5.49
C LEU A 86 6.91 -0.34 -5.27
N GLU A 87 7.38 -1.46 -5.82
CA GLU A 87 8.79 -1.84 -5.76
C GLU A 87 9.74 -0.83 -6.44
N ARG A 88 9.20 0.08 -7.26
CA ARG A 88 9.95 1.15 -7.94
C ARG A 88 9.90 2.48 -7.19
N PHE A 89 9.12 2.58 -6.11
CA PHE A 89 9.08 3.76 -5.26
C PHE A 89 10.16 3.63 -4.19
N LYS A 90 11.32 4.27 -4.42
CA LYS A 90 12.47 4.22 -3.52
C LYS A 90 13.15 5.59 -3.34
N PRO A 91 12.40 6.69 -3.12
CA PRO A 91 13.04 7.95 -2.78
C PRO A 91 13.74 7.82 -1.42
N LYS A 92 14.80 8.59 -1.21
CA LYS A 92 15.40 8.80 0.11
C LYS A 92 14.49 9.68 0.96
N LEU A 93 14.53 9.54 2.28
CA LEU A 93 13.83 10.44 3.19
C LEU A 93 14.28 11.89 3.02
N THR A 94 15.56 12.11 2.72
CA THR A 94 16.11 13.43 2.41
C THR A 94 15.51 14.03 1.13
N GLU A 95 15.21 13.22 0.11
CA GLU A 95 14.55 13.68 -1.12
C GLU A 95 13.08 14.03 -0.87
N VAL A 96 12.38 13.24 -0.04
CA VAL A 96 11.00 13.54 0.37
C VAL A 96 10.94 14.80 1.22
N ALA A 97 11.87 14.97 2.17
CA ALA A 97 11.95 16.16 3.01
C ALA A 97 12.24 17.41 2.19
N ALA A 98 13.19 17.34 1.25
CA ALA A 98 13.50 18.45 0.34
C ALA A 98 12.26 18.85 -0.50
N TYR A 99 11.54 17.88 -1.05
CA TYR A 99 10.30 18.14 -1.78
C TYR A 99 9.25 18.86 -0.92
N LEU A 100 9.04 18.39 0.32
CA LEU A 100 8.07 19.00 1.24
C LEU A 100 8.51 20.40 1.69
N GLN A 101 9.81 20.62 1.90
CA GLN A 101 10.37 21.93 2.21
C GLN A 101 10.17 22.92 1.05
N ASP A 102 10.43 22.49 -0.19
CA ASP A 102 10.24 23.33 -1.37
C ASP A 102 8.76 23.65 -1.62
N ALA A 103 7.86 22.70 -1.35
CA ALA A 103 6.42 22.93 -1.39
C ALA A 103 5.97 23.91 -0.30
N SER A 104 6.48 23.75 0.92
CA SER A 104 6.21 24.63 2.07
C SER A 104 6.65 26.07 1.78
N ASN A 105 7.85 26.26 1.21
CA ASN A 105 8.35 27.58 0.79
C ASN A 105 7.45 28.28 -0.25
N GLN A 106 6.62 27.51 -0.96
CA GLN A 106 5.64 28.02 -1.94
C GLN A 106 4.22 28.11 -1.37
N GLY A 107 4.03 27.90 -0.07
CA GLY A 107 2.71 27.86 0.58
C GLY A 107 1.84 26.68 0.11
N LYS A 108 2.46 25.55 -0.24
CA LYS A 108 1.78 24.33 -0.72
C LYS A 108 1.99 23.17 0.24
N ILE A 109 1.01 22.28 0.29
CA ILE A 109 0.97 21.06 1.11
C ILE A 109 1.02 21.37 2.61
N ILE A 110 2.17 21.76 3.17
CA ILE A 110 2.39 22.01 4.61
C ILE A 110 3.02 23.41 4.79
N GLU A 111 2.31 24.35 5.40
CA GLU A 111 2.71 25.75 5.55
C GLU A 111 3.98 25.89 6.40
N SER A 112 4.07 25.14 7.50
CA SER A 112 5.22 25.18 8.44
C SER A 112 5.92 23.82 8.52
N PHE A 113 6.47 23.36 7.39
CA PHE A 113 7.20 22.09 7.37
C PHE A 113 8.46 22.14 8.26
N SER A 114 8.61 21.13 9.12
CA SER A 114 9.82 20.90 9.92
C SER A 114 10.44 19.58 9.52
N GLN A 115 11.70 19.64 9.07
CA GLN A 115 12.46 18.46 8.67
C GLN A 115 12.71 17.51 9.86
N ASP A 116 13.00 18.04 11.05
CA ASP A 116 13.24 17.23 12.25
C ASP A 116 11.97 16.48 12.66
N HIS A 117 10.83 17.18 12.70
CA HIS A 117 9.54 16.55 12.96
C HIS A 117 9.20 15.47 11.93
N PHE A 118 9.47 15.73 10.65
CA PHE A 118 9.28 14.72 9.60
C PHE A 118 10.13 13.48 9.86
N TYR A 119 11.43 13.62 10.12
CA TYR A 119 12.30 12.47 10.37
C TYR A 119 11.93 11.69 11.63
N ASP A 120 11.59 12.38 12.71
CA ASP A 120 11.13 11.73 13.94
C ASP A 120 9.83 10.96 13.70
N PHE A 121 8.88 11.56 12.98
CA PHE A 121 7.65 10.89 12.58
C PHE A 121 7.94 9.65 11.72
N MET A 122 8.78 9.78 10.69
CA MET A 122 9.09 8.69 9.77
C MET A 122 9.74 7.52 10.51
N LYS A 123 10.76 7.78 11.35
CA LYS A 123 11.42 6.77 12.17
C LYS A 123 10.43 6.07 13.09
N TRP A 124 9.69 6.86 13.87
CA TRP A 124 8.73 6.36 14.84
C TRP A 124 7.64 5.51 14.17
N ARG A 125 7.03 6.03 13.09
CA ARG A 125 5.88 5.40 12.45
C ARG A 125 6.25 4.15 11.66
N ILE A 126 7.38 4.14 10.95
CA ILE A 126 7.90 2.94 10.28
C ILE A 126 8.17 1.84 11.31
N ALA A 127 8.86 2.17 12.40
CA ALA A 127 9.14 1.21 13.46
C ALA A 127 7.86 0.64 14.08
N GLN A 128 6.83 1.48 14.31
CA GLN A 128 5.52 1.01 14.79
C GLN A 128 4.85 0.05 13.81
N TYR A 129 4.85 0.35 12.50
CA TYR A 129 4.27 -0.57 11.52
C TYR A 129 4.98 -1.89 11.47
N ILE A 130 6.30 -1.87 11.50
CA ILE A 130 7.09 -3.10 11.49
C ILE A 130 6.85 -3.90 12.76
N ARG A 131 6.95 -3.25 13.92
CA ARG A 131 6.72 -3.90 15.22
C ARG A 131 5.32 -4.49 15.32
N ARG A 132 4.28 -3.74 14.99
CA ARG A 132 2.88 -4.14 15.22
C ARG A 132 2.31 -5.02 14.11
N ARG A 133 2.67 -4.78 12.85
CA ARG A 133 2.03 -5.43 11.69
C ARG A 133 2.89 -6.51 11.06
N VAL A 134 4.21 -6.32 11.03
CA VAL A 134 5.13 -7.28 10.42
C VAL A 134 5.57 -8.33 11.45
N LEU A 135 6.09 -7.88 12.60
CA LEU A 135 6.59 -8.76 13.68
C LEU A 135 5.48 -9.20 14.65
N GLY A 136 4.49 -8.34 14.91
CA GLY A 136 3.43 -8.60 15.88
C GLY A 136 3.97 -8.73 17.31
N SER A 137 3.47 -9.72 18.07
CA SER A 137 3.98 -10.08 19.40
C SER A 137 5.10 -11.14 19.36
N GLY A 138 5.49 -11.60 18.16
CA GLY A 138 6.48 -12.65 17.95
C GLY A 138 7.85 -12.32 18.49
N ALA A 139 8.72 -13.31 18.73
CA ALA A 139 10.16 -13.09 18.95
C ALA A 139 10.87 -12.77 17.62
N LEU A 140 12.04 -12.12 17.67
CA LEU A 140 12.83 -11.94 16.45
C LEU A 140 13.23 -13.34 15.98
N PRO A 141 13.07 -13.62 14.69
CA PRO A 141 13.54 -14.89 14.17
C PRO A 141 15.06 -14.98 14.33
N LYS A 142 15.55 -16.12 14.82
CA LYS A 142 16.97 -16.42 14.81
C LYS A 142 17.36 -16.89 13.40
N PRO A 143 18.56 -16.53 12.90
CA PRO A 143 18.99 -16.90 11.55
C PRO A 143 18.98 -18.42 11.25
N ASP A 144 19.08 -19.24 12.29
CA ASP A 144 19.14 -20.70 12.25
C ASP A 144 17.81 -21.40 12.60
N ALA A 145 16.73 -20.63 12.82
CA ALA A 145 15.44 -21.22 13.19
C ALA A 145 14.83 -22.06 12.04
N HIS A 146 14.13 -23.14 12.40
CA HIS A 146 13.38 -23.94 11.42
C HIS A 146 12.10 -23.22 10.97
N LEU A 147 11.59 -23.54 9.77
CA LEU A 147 10.40 -22.88 9.19
C LEU A 147 9.18 -22.94 10.11
N GLU A 148 8.98 -24.04 10.83
CA GLU A 148 7.90 -24.21 11.81
C GLU A 148 8.01 -23.20 12.96
N GLU A 149 9.24 -22.91 13.39
CA GLU A 149 9.49 -21.90 14.42
C GLU A 149 9.24 -20.50 13.87
N TYR A 150 9.66 -20.21 12.64
CA TYR A 150 9.33 -18.96 11.94
C TYR A 150 7.81 -18.75 11.81
N LEU A 151 7.07 -19.80 11.42
CA LEU A 151 5.61 -19.77 11.29
C LEU A 151 4.93 -19.54 12.64
N ARG A 152 5.42 -20.15 13.71
CA ARG A 152 4.88 -19.98 15.06
C ARG A 152 5.14 -18.57 15.60
N LEU A 153 6.34 -18.05 15.39
CA LEU A 153 6.76 -16.77 15.96
C LEU A 153 6.27 -15.58 15.11
N ASN A 154 6.30 -15.67 13.78
CA ASN A 154 6.02 -14.56 12.88
C ASN A 154 5.15 -15.00 11.68
N PRO A 155 3.92 -15.52 11.92
CA PRO A 155 3.08 -16.06 10.85
C PRO A 155 2.77 -15.05 9.74
N ASN A 156 2.60 -13.77 10.09
CA ASN A 156 2.32 -12.69 9.13
C ASN A 156 3.50 -12.48 8.17
N LEU A 157 4.72 -12.40 8.71
CA LEU A 157 5.94 -12.24 7.93
C LEU A 157 6.13 -13.42 6.97
N VAL A 158 5.96 -14.64 7.46
CA VAL A 158 6.09 -15.85 6.63
C VAL A 158 5.03 -15.87 5.52
N GLY A 159 3.78 -15.51 5.83
CA GLY A 159 2.72 -15.41 4.83
C GLY A 159 3.06 -14.44 3.70
N HIS A 160 3.66 -13.28 4.02
CA HIS A 160 4.13 -12.32 3.03
C HIS A 160 5.26 -12.87 2.15
N ILE A 161 6.23 -13.58 2.75
CA ILE A 161 7.35 -14.20 2.02
C ILE A 161 6.82 -15.26 1.05
N ILE A 162 6.02 -16.21 1.54
CA ILE A 162 5.45 -17.30 0.72
C ILE A 162 4.63 -16.74 -0.44
N HIS A 163 3.75 -15.76 -0.18
CA HIS A 163 2.95 -15.15 -1.24
C HIS A 163 3.83 -14.51 -2.32
N ARG A 164 4.91 -13.82 -1.92
CA ARG A 164 5.83 -13.19 -2.88
C ARG A 164 6.61 -14.22 -3.68
N ASP A 165 7.12 -15.27 -3.04
CA ASP A 165 7.83 -16.36 -3.70
C ASP A 165 6.93 -17.05 -4.73
N ILE A 166 5.68 -17.36 -4.36
CA ILE A 166 4.69 -17.95 -5.27
C ILE A 166 4.41 -17.02 -6.46
N ARG A 167 4.32 -15.71 -6.25
CA ARG A 167 4.07 -14.72 -7.31
C ARG A 167 5.25 -14.53 -8.25
N GLN A 168 6.47 -14.73 -7.77
CA GLN A 168 7.71 -14.60 -8.56
C GLN A 168 8.05 -15.86 -9.37
N ARG A 169 7.46 -17.01 -9.03
CA ARG A 169 7.56 -18.25 -9.82
C ARG A 169 6.88 -18.11 -11.17
N THR A 170 7.68 -17.91 -12.21
CA THR A 170 7.24 -17.71 -13.60
C THR A 170 6.95 -19.02 -14.34
N ASP A 171 7.41 -20.14 -13.81
CA ASP A 171 7.30 -21.49 -14.36
C ASP A 171 5.87 -22.06 -14.29
N ASN A 172 5.00 -21.50 -13.45
CA ASN A 172 3.61 -21.95 -13.34
C ASN A 172 2.64 -20.81 -12.96
N GLN A 173 2.28 -19.97 -13.94
CA GLN A 173 1.29 -18.90 -13.74
C GLN A 173 -0.08 -19.40 -13.22
N GLY A 174 -0.44 -20.65 -13.53
CA GLY A 174 -1.67 -21.27 -13.02
C GLY A 174 -1.63 -21.56 -11.52
N TYR A 175 -0.44 -21.85 -10.98
CA TYR A 175 -0.26 -22.17 -9.56
C TYR A 175 -0.63 -21.00 -8.65
N HIS A 176 -0.16 -19.78 -8.96
CA HIS A 176 -0.51 -18.58 -8.19
C HIS A 176 -2.02 -18.33 -8.20
N ILE A 177 -2.68 -18.46 -9.35
CA ILE A 177 -4.14 -18.27 -9.47
C ILE A 177 -4.89 -19.30 -8.63
N ASN A 178 -4.50 -20.58 -8.71
CA ASN A 178 -5.14 -21.64 -7.93
C ASN A 178 -4.94 -21.44 -6.41
N TYR A 179 -3.73 -21.07 -6.00
CA TYR A 179 -3.41 -20.76 -4.62
C TYR A 179 -4.29 -19.61 -4.08
N GLU A 180 -4.38 -18.50 -4.81
CA GLU A 180 -5.22 -17.37 -4.42
C GLU A 180 -6.72 -17.70 -4.47
N GLN A 181 -7.18 -18.48 -5.45
CA GLN A 181 -8.59 -18.93 -5.55
C GLN A 181 -9.02 -19.74 -4.32
N ILE A 182 -8.18 -20.67 -3.84
CA ILE A 182 -8.48 -21.49 -2.67
C ILE A 182 -8.62 -20.60 -1.42
N ARG A 183 -7.71 -19.63 -1.24
CA ARG A 183 -7.76 -18.67 -0.13
C ARG A 183 -8.99 -17.77 -0.21
N ALA A 184 -9.25 -17.20 -1.39
CA ALA A 184 -10.39 -16.33 -1.63
C ALA A 184 -11.71 -17.05 -1.35
N SER A 185 -11.87 -18.30 -1.80
CA SER A 185 -13.09 -19.07 -1.54
C SER A 185 -13.36 -19.27 -0.05
N LYS A 186 -12.33 -19.52 0.77
CA LYS A 186 -12.49 -19.64 2.23
C LYS A 186 -12.93 -18.31 2.86
N LEU A 187 -12.33 -17.19 2.44
CA LEU A 187 -12.69 -15.86 2.92
C LEU A 187 -14.13 -15.48 2.53
N TRP A 188 -14.51 -15.73 1.27
CA TRP A 188 -15.88 -15.46 0.80
C TRP A 188 -16.91 -16.29 1.55
N SER A 189 -16.64 -17.57 1.80
CA SER A 189 -17.52 -18.42 2.61
C SER A 189 -17.71 -17.86 4.03
N TYR A 190 -16.60 -17.45 4.68
CA TYR A 190 -16.67 -16.79 5.97
C TYR A 190 -17.49 -15.48 5.92
N TRP A 191 -17.24 -14.62 4.92
CA TRP A 191 -18.00 -13.38 4.76
C TRP A 191 -19.48 -13.63 4.52
N THR A 192 -19.84 -14.62 3.70
CA THR A 192 -21.25 -15.00 3.48
C THR A 192 -21.89 -15.50 4.76
N GLU A 193 -21.22 -16.38 5.52
CA GLU A 193 -21.72 -16.87 6.83
C GLU A 193 -21.96 -15.70 7.80
N LYS A 194 -21.03 -14.73 7.84
CA LYS A 194 -21.14 -13.54 8.70
C LYS A 194 -21.97 -12.41 8.10
N LYS A 195 -22.60 -12.62 6.94
CA LYS A 195 -23.38 -11.60 6.21
C LYS A 195 -22.61 -10.31 5.94
N ILE A 196 -21.31 -10.42 5.67
CA ILE A 196 -20.43 -9.32 5.31
C ILE A 196 -20.51 -9.10 3.79
N LEU A 197 -21.06 -7.95 3.40
CA LEU A 197 -21.16 -7.52 2.00
C LEU A 197 -19.90 -6.77 1.54
N PHE A 198 -19.46 -5.80 2.34
CA PHE A 198 -18.32 -4.93 2.06
C PHE A 198 -17.19 -5.19 3.06
N PRO A 199 -16.31 -6.17 2.82
CA PRO A 199 -15.15 -6.39 3.68
C PRO A 199 -14.19 -5.19 3.55
N TYR A 200 -13.83 -4.60 4.69
CA TYR A 200 -12.73 -3.65 4.77
C TYR A 200 -11.44 -4.41 5.13
N ASN A 201 -10.44 -4.33 4.25
CA ASN A 201 -9.14 -4.96 4.46
C ASN A 201 -8.07 -3.88 4.61
N ALA A 202 -7.51 -3.78 5.81
CA ALA A 202 -6.45 -2.83 6.12
C ALA A 202 -5.46 -3.42 7.13
N LEU A 203 -4.19 -3.51 6.73
CA LEU A 203 -3.08 -3.78 7.65
C LEU A 203 -2.38 -2.48 8.08
N LEU A 204 -2.35 -1.50 7.20
CA LEU A 204 -1.84 -0.14 7.40
C LEU A 204 -3.05 0.83 7.30
N PRO A 205 -2.93 2.14 7.61
CA PRO A 205 -4.09 3.04 7.66
C PRO A 205 -4.90 3.08 6.37
N LYS A 206 -4.22 2.99 5.22
CA LYS A 206 -4.88 2.79 3.94
C LYS A 206 -5.40 1.37 3.84
N GLY A 207 -6.70 1.25 3.60
CA GLY A 207 -7.39 0.00 3.37
C GLY A 207 -8.07 -0.06 2.01
N GLU A 208 -8.54 -1.25 1.67
CA GLU A 208 -9.38 -1.49 0.51
C GLU A 208 -10.75 -1.96 0.98
N ILE A 209 -11.81 -1.40 0.42
CA ILE A 209 -13.16 -1.91 0.58
C ILE A 209 -13.40 -2.87 -0.59
N GLY A 210 -13.56 -4.15 -0.28
CA GLY A 210 -13.91 -5.17 -1.24
C GLY A 210 -15.43 -5.31 -1.40
N ILE A 211 -15.82 -6.17 -2.35
CA ILE A 211 -17.19 -6.65 -2.53
C ILE A 211 -17.15 -8.17 -2.36
N ASN A 212 -18.01 -8.73 -1.51
CA ASN A 212 -18.15 -10.18 -1.40
C ASN A 212 -18.90 -10.73 -2.63
N PRO A 213 -18.25 -11.48 -3.54
CA PRO A 213 -18.89 -11.97 -4.76
C PRO A 213 -19.90 -13.09 -4.50
N LYS A 214 -19.90 -13.71 -3.32
CA LYS A 214 -20.82 -14.79 -2.93
C LYS A 214 -22.03 -14.31 -2.13
N TYR A 215 -22.27 -13.01 -2.04
CA TYR A 215 -23.40 -12.48 -1.30
C TYR A 215 -24.71 -12.68 -2.07
N GLU A 216 -25.62 -13.50 -1.54
CA GLU A 216 -26.80 -14.04 -2.26
C GLU A 216 -27.71 -12.98 -2.89
N ASN A 217 -27.84 -11.82 -2.25
CA ASN A 217 -28.73 -10.74 -2.69
C ASN A 217 -27.99 -9.51 -3.21
N LEU A 218 -26.76 -9.68 -3.70
CA LEU A 218 -25.97 -8.59 -4.26
C LEU A 218 -26.64 -8.03 -5.52
N LYS A 219 -27.23 -6.84 -5.40
CA LYS A 219 -27.73 -6.04 -6.52
C LYS A 219 -26.69 -4.98 -6.85
N TYR A 220 -26.27 -4.91 -8.11
CA TYR A 220 -25.26 -3.96 -8.57
C TYR A 220 -25.53 -3.58 -10.02
N ARG A 221 -24.98 -2.44 -10.42
CA ARG A 221 -24.85 -1.99 -11.81
C ARG A 221 -23.41 -1.58 -12.01
N VAL A 222 -22.88 -1.86 -13.19
CA VAL A 222 -21.54 -1.42 -13.57
C VAL A 222 -21.72 -0.45 -14.73
N HIS A 223 -21.15 0.74 -14.63
CA HIS A 223 -21.22 1.73 -15.69
C HIS A 223 -19.82 2.05 -16.19
N ARG A 224 -19.68 2.33 -17.48
CA ARG A 224 -18.58 3.19 -17.95
C ARG A 224 -18.88 4.60 -17.45
N ALA A 225 -17.84 5.30 -17.04
CA ALA A 225 -17.96 6.69 -16.62
C ALA A 225 -16.83 7.53 -17.21
N SER A 226 -17.15 8.77 -17.54
CA SER A 226 -16.17 9.81 -17.89
C SER A 226 -15.97 10.76 -16.72
N LEU A 227 -14.79 11.37 -16.69
CA LEU A 227 -14.41 12.41 -15.76
C LEU A 227 -14.34 13.72 -16.55
N ASP A 228 -15.07 14.76 -16.13
CA ASP A 228 -14.94 16.09 -16.73
C ASP A 228 -13.70 16.85 -16.19
N ASN A 229 -13.46 18.04 -16.73
CA ASN A 229 -12.32 18.88 -16.34
C ASN A 229 -12.42 19.37 -14.89
N GLU A 230 -13.63 19.35 -14.33
CA GLU A 230 -13.95 19.70 -12.95
C GLU A 230 -13.86 18.49 -12.00
N GLY A 231 -13.51 17.31 -12.51
CA GLY A 231 -13.38 16.08 -11.72
C GLY A 231 -14.71 15.42 -11.37
N ARG A 232 -15.81 15.79 -12.03
CA ARG A 232 -17.13 15.17 -11.83
C ARG A 232 -17.24 13.92 -12.67
N ILE A 233 -17.84 12.89 -12.07
CA ILE A 233 -18.05 11.59 -12.70
C ILE A 233 -19.43 11.61 -13.37
N THR A 234 -19.47 11.40 -14.68
CA THR A 234 -20.71 11.21 -15.44
C THR A 234 -20.83 9.75 -15.84
N LEU A 235 -21.96 9.13 -15.50
CA LEU A 235 -22.26 7.76 -15.93
C LEU A 235 -22.65 7.77 -17.41
N GLU A 236 -22.02 6.89 -18.18
CA GLU A 236 -22.29 6.71 -19.61
C GLU A 236 -23.14 5.44 -19.80
N GLU A 237 -22.58 4.41 -20.44
CA GLU A 237 -23.26 3.14 -20.66
C GLU A 237 -23.26 2.22 -19.44
N GLU A 238 -24.37 1.53 -19.19
CA GLU A 238 -24.40 0.37 -18.28
C GLU A 238 -23.75 -0.83 -18.98
N LEU A 239 -22.76 -1.41 -18.32
CA LEU A 239 -22.01 -2.58 -18.78
C LEU A 239 -22.66 -3.85 -18.21
N GLY A 240 -22.92 -4.83 -19.07
CA GLY A 240 -23.39 -6.17 -18.70
C GLY A 240 -22.32 -7.04 -18.02
N ILE A 241 -21.58 -6.48 -17.07
CA ILE A 241 -20.50 -7.17 -16.34
C ILE A 241 -21.11 -7.94 -15.17
N LYS A 242 -20.71 -9.20 -15.02
CA LYS A 242 -21.08 -10.04 -13.88
C LYS A 242 -19.92 -10.19 -12.90
N ILE A 243 -20.16 -9.89 -11.63
CA ILE A 243 -19.27 -10.26 -10.53
C ILE A 243 -19.42 -11.77 -10.30
N VAL A 244 -18.29 -12.49 -10.38
CA VAL A 244 -18.22 -13.94 -10.19
C VAL A 244 -17.30 -14.27 -9.02
N ASP A 245 -17.53 -15.40 -8.37
CA ASP A 245 -16.72 -15.94 -7.28
C ASP A 245 -15.45 -16.64 -7.80
N LYS A 246 -14.71 -15.94 -8.67
CA LYS A 246 -13.49 -16.46 -9.31
C LYS A 246 -12.44 -15.39 -9.47
N ILE A 247 -11.21 -15.73 -9.11
CA ILE A 247 -10.01 -14.98 -9.45
C ILE A 247 -9.74 -15.16 -10.94
N ILE A 248 -9.81 -14.06 -11.69
CA ILE A 248 -9.55 -14.04 -13.13
C ILE A 248 -8.13 -13.49 -13.41
N PRO A 249 -7.39 -14.07 -14.37
CA PRO A 249 -6.16 -13.49 -14.86
C PRO A 249 -6.36 -12.04 -15.31
N SER A 250 -5.38 -11.16 -15.07
CA SER A 250 -5.48 -9.74 -15.45
C SER A 250 -5.75 -9.53 -16.93
N LYS A 251 -5.19 -10.38 -17.81
CA LYS A 251 -5.42 -10.35 -19.26
C LYS A 251 -6.87 -10.61 -19.68
N LEU A 252 -7.68 -11.20 -18.79
CA LEU A 252 -9.11 -11.47 -19.01
C LEU A 252 -9.99 -10.47 -18.24
N SER A 253 -9.39 -9.51 -17.53
CA SER A 253 -10.13 -8.52 -16.74
C SER A 253 -10.53 -7.34 -17.61
N VAL A 254 -11.83 -7.04 -17.66
CA VAL A 254 -12.38 -5.83 -18.28
C VAL A 254 -11.94 -4.54 -17.58
N LEU A 255 -11.48 -4.63 -16.33
CA LEU A 255 -11.01 -3.49 -15.53
C LEU A 255 -9.54 -3.15 -15.75
N ARG A 256 -8.79 -4.06 -16.38
CA ARG A 256 -7.38 -3.88 -16.75
C ARG A 256 -7.17 -4.49 -18.12
N PRO A 257 -7.63 -3.84 -19.21
CA PRO A 257 -7.28 -4.29 -20.54
C PRO A 257 -5.76 -4.44 -20.60
N GLY A 258 -5.28 -5.60 -21.06
CA GLY A 258 -3.87 -5.76 -21.37
C GLY A 258 -3.49 -4.60 -22.30
N ILE A 259 -2.42 -3.88 -21.97
CA ILE A 259 -1.87 -2.86 -22.87
C ILE A 259 -1.40 -3.61 -24.11
N GLU A 260 -2.27 -3.74 -25.11
CA GLU A 260 -1.82 -3.93 -26.47
C GLU A 260 -1.04 -2.66 -26.81
N SER A 261 0.21 -2.84 -27.22
CA SER A 261 1.02 -1.76 -27.75
C SER A 261 0.24 -1.09 -28.87
N VAL A 262 -0.24 0.12 -28.63
CA VAL A 262 -0.68 1.01 -29.70
C VAL A 262 0.59 1.28 -30.52
N SER A 263 0.75 0.54 -31.62
CA SER A 263 1.71 0.93 -32.65
C SER A 263 1.23 2.27 -33.18
N THR A 264 1.97 3.32 -32.87
CA THR A 264 1.84 4.61 -33.53
C THR A 264 2.03 4.40 -35.04
N ALA A 265 0.97 4.60 -35.80
CA ALA A 265 1.07 4.99 -37.21
C ALA A 265 1.24 6.51 -37.27
#